data_AF-A0A7Z6XCL4-F1
#
_entry.id   AF-A0A7Z6XCL4-F1
#
_cell.length_a   1.000
_cell.length_b   1.000
_cell.length_c   1.000
_cell.angle_alpha   90.00
_cell.angle_beta   90.00
_cell.angle_gamma   90.00
#
_symmetry.space_group_name_H-M   'P 1'
#
loop_
_entity.id
_entity.type
_entity.pdbx_description
1 polymer ?
#
loop_
_entity_poly.entity_id
_entity_poly.type
_entity_poly.pdbx_seq_one_letter_code
_entity_poly.pdbx_strand_id
1 'polypeptide(L)'
;MSGPGADPVVQRAVEDAIPRDLPPDIEREVAELGRRVWLAEVTGEGRDRWPGYFPATVRSTLYARVRIQAAIGRRDQEGPGVVAHLVWAGAGPSGTYMDGRTATVRFIRKGETGTWTPQR
;
A
#
# COMPACT_ATOMS: atom_id res chain seq x y z
N MET A 1 16.34 -7.56 -18.10
CA MET A 1 15.10 -8.35 -17.94
C MET A 1 14.42 -7.85 -16.67
N SER A 2 13.44 -6.96 -16.78
CA SER A 2 12.73 -6.39 -15.63
C SER A 2 11.36 -7.05 -15.54
N GLY A 3 11.22 -8.01 -14.62
CA GLY A 3 9.93 -8.65 -14.35
C GLY A 3 8.95 -7.69 -13.66
N PRO A 4 7.65 -8.01 -13.61
CA PRO A 4 6.60 -7.14 -13.06
C PRO A 4 6.63 -6.97 -11.52
N GLY A 5 7.78 -7.22 -10.89
CA GLY A 5 8.01 -7.05 -9.46
C GLY A 5 8.43 -5.63 -9.08
N ALA A 6 8.41 -5.38 -7.77
CA ALA A 6 8.98 -4.18 -7.15
C ALA A 6 10.37 -3.88 -7.71
N ASP A 7 10.73 -2.60 -7.80
CA ASP A 7 12.07 -2.17 -8.19
C ASP A 7 13.03 -2.49 -7.03
N PRO A 8 14.03 -3.38 -7.21
CA PRO A 8 14.91 -3.80 -6.12
C PRO A 8 15.70 -2.65 -5.50
N VAL A 9 16.05 -1.62 -6.28
CA VAL A 9 16.81 -0.47 -5.78
C VAL A 9 15.92 0.39 -4.90
N VAL A 10 14.70 0.68 -5.36
CA VAL A 10 13.72 1.48 -4.59
C VAL A 10 13.28 0.71 -3.35
N GLN A 11 13.02 -0.59 -3.46
CA GLN A 11 12.68 -1.45 -2.34
C GLN A 11 13.76 -1.39 -1.26
N ARG A 12 15.03 -1.51 -1.65
CA ARG A 12 16.14 -1.48 -0.70
C ARG A 12 16.27 -0.13 -0.02
N ALA A 13 16.15 0.97 -0.77
CA ALA A 13 16.20 2.31 -0.21
C ALA A 13 15.10 2.56 0.84
N VAL A 14 13.88 2.03 0.61
CA VAL A 14 12.77 2.13 1.56
C VAL A 14 13.00 1.27 2.80
N GLU A 15 13.54 0.06 2.65
CA GLU A 15 13.90 -0.82 3.76
C GLU A 15 14.98 -0.22 4.66
N ASP A 16 16.01 0.41 4.08
CA ASP A 16 17.10 1.05 4.82
C ASP A 16 16.65 2.35 5.51
N ALA A 17 15.65 3.05 4.95
CA ALA A 17 15.12 4.29 5.51
C ALA A 17 14.22 4.10 6.73
N ILE A 18 13.50 2.97 6.82
CA ILE A 18 12.56 2.72 7.92
C ILE A 18 12.92 1.39 8.62
N PRO A 19 13.44 1.45 9.86
CA PRO A 19 13.86 0.26 10.60
C PRO A 19 12.76 -0.81 10.70
N ARG A 20 13.16 -2.08 10.63
CA ARG A 20 12.22 -3.21 10.79
C ARG A 20 11.84 -3.37 12.26
N ASP A 21 10.54 -3.38 12.53
CA ASP A 21 9.96 -3.44 13.87
C ASP A 21 8.83 -4.47 14.01
N LEU A 22 8.63 -5.28 12.97
CA LEU A 22 7.64 -6.35 12.89
C LEU A 22 8.29 -7.70 12.56
N PRO A 23 7.66 -8.83 12.94
CA PRO A 23 8.04 -10.14 12.46
C PRO A 23 7.99 -10.21 10.92
N PRO A 24 8.92 -10.93 10.26
CA PRO A 24 9.01 -10.96 8.79
C PRO A 24 7.77 -11.45 8.06
N ASP A 25 6.97 -12.33 8.68
CA ASP A 25 5.70 -12.80 8.09
C ASP A 25 4.65 -11.70 8.08
N ILE A 26 4.51 -10.97 9.19
CA ILE A 26 3.56 -9.86 9.32
C ILE A 26 3.96 -8.70 8.40
N GLU A 27 5.27 -8.39 8.33
CA GLU A 27 5.76 -7.37 7.40
C GLU A 27 5.38 -7.67 5.94
N ARG A 28 5.58 -8.93 5.50
CA ARG A 28 5.21 -9.37 4.15
C ARG A 28 3.70 -9.32 3.93
N GLU A 29 2.92 -9.79 4.90
CA GLU A 29 1.46 -9.76 4.83
C GLU A 29 0.94 -8.33 4.68
N VAL A 30 1.43 -7.40 5.51
CA VAL A 30 1.04 -5.99 5.51
C VAL A 30 1.47 -5.30 4.22
N ALA A 31 2.69 -5.58 3.72
CA ALA A 31 3.14 -5.04 2.44
C ALA A 31 2.22 -5.50 1.30
N GLU A 32 1.93 -6.79 1.19
CA GLU A 32 1.06 -7.33 0.13
C GLU A 32 -0.40 -6.89 0.26
N LEU A 33 -0.91 -6.71 1.47
CA LEU A 33 -2.23 -6.13 1.70
C LEU A 33 -2.24 -4.64 1.31
N GLY A 34 -1.22 -3.89 1.71
CA GLY A 34 -1.00 -2.49 1.33
C GLY A 34 -1.00 -2.30 -0.19
N ARG A 35 -0.29 -3.16 -0.93
CA ARG A 35 -0.25 -3.13 -2.41
C ARG A 35 -1.64 -3.22 -3.01
N ARG A 36 -2.44 -4.20 -2.54
CA ARG A 36 -3.79 -4.45 -3.07
C ARG A 36 -4.76 -3.32 -2.72
N VAL A 37 -4.71 -2.81 -1.48
CA VAL A 37 -5.54 -1.68 -1.06
C VAL A 37 -5.16 -0.42 -1.84
N TRP A 38 -3.86 -0.13 -2.00
CA TRP A 38 -3.43 1.05 -2.74
C TRP A 38 -3.81 0.98 -4.22
N LEU A 39 -3.63 -0.17 -4.86
CA LEU A 39 -4.10 -0.40 -6.23
C LEU A 39 -5.60 -0.15 -6.34
N ALA A 40 -6.41 -0.66 -5.42
CA ALA A 40 -7.84 -0.37 -5.39
C ALA A 40 -8.16 1.11 -5.17
N GLU A 41 -7.38 1.81 -4.35
CA GLU A 41 -7.53 3.23 -4.11
C GLU A 41 -7.28 4.06 -5.37
N VAL A 42 -6.19 3.79 -6.10
CA VAL A 42 -5.82 4.60 -7.26
C VAL A 42 -6.46 4.14 -8.58
N THR A 43 -6.84 2.88 -8.73
CA THR A 43 -7.47 2.37 -9.98
C THR A 43 -8.99 2.25 -9.89
N GLY A 44 -9.55 2.13 -8.68
CA GLY A 44 -10.96 1.83 -8.49
C GLY A 44 -11.30 0.34 -8.42
N GLU A 45 -10.42 -0.54 -8.87
CA GLU A 45 -10.68 -1.98 -8.98
C GLU A 45 -10.55 -2.70 -7.62
N GLY A 46 -11.48 -3.59 -7.28
CA GLY A 46 -11.41 -4.41 -6.07
C GLY A 46 -11.77 -3.70 -4.75
N ARG A 47 -12.35 -2.50 -4.83
CA ARG A 47 -12.80 -1.73 -3.64
C ARG A 47 -13.93 -2.40 -2.87
N ASP A 48 -14.72 -3.22 -3.56
CA ASP A 48 -15.79 -4.05 -2.99
C ASP A 48 -15.29 -5.00 -1.90
N ARG A 49 -14.00 -5.32 -1.89
CA ARG A 49 -13.35 -6.12 -0.84
C ARG A 49 -13.20 -5.37 0.50
N TRP A 50 -13.22 -4.04 0.49
CA TRP A 50 -13.07 -3.21 1.70
C TRP A 50 -14.11 -2.08 1.72
N PRO A 51 -15.41 -2.40 1.83
CA PRO A 51 -16.48 -1.41 1.75
C PRO A 51 -16.41 -0.35 2.87
N GLY A 52 -15.85 -0.69 4.04
CA GLY A 52 -15.64 0.25 5.14
C GLY A 52 -14.49 1.24 4.90
N TYR A 53 -13.51 0.87 4.07
CA TYR A 53 -12.38 1.74 3.70
C TYR A 53 -12.70 2.57 2.44
N PHE A 54 -13.50 2.01 1.52
CA PHE A 54 -13.97 2.66 0.31
C PHE A 54 -15.48 2.90 0.31
N PRO A 55 -16.00 3.89 1.07
CA PRO A 55 -17.41 4.23 0.97
C PRO A 55 -17.76 4.76 -0.42
N ALA A 56 -19.01 4.55 -0.86
CA ALA A 56 -19.48 4.89 -2.22
C ALA A 56 -19.30 6.37 -2.62
N THR A 57 -19.10 7.25 -1.63
CA THR A 57 -18.84 8.69 -1.81
C THR A 57 -17.38 9.04 -2.13
N VAL A 58 -16.44 8.09 -2.11
CA VAL A 58 -15.03 8.38 -2.44
C VAL A 58 -14.85 8.63 -3.94
N ARG A 59 -15.01 9.90 -4.33
CA ARG A 59 -14.51 10.39 -5.63
C ARG A 59 -13.00 10.28 -5.64
N SER A 60 -12.50 9.51 -6.59
CA SER A 60 -11.08 9.17 -6.68
C SER A 60 -10.66 9.40 -8.11
N THR A 61 -9.57 10.15 -8.24
CA THR A 61 -8.86 10.33 -9.49
C THR A 61 -8.33 8.96 -9.91
N LEU A 62 -8.90 8.39 -10.98
CA LEU A 62 -8.49 7.07 -11.44
C LEU A 62 -7.19 7.19 -12.22
N TYR A 63 -6.15 6.52 -11.72
CA TYR A 63 -4.86 6.42 -12.35
C TYR A 63 -4.82 5.20 -13.28
N ALA A 64 -4.16 5.36 -14.42
CA ALA A 64 -3.85 4.29 -15.34
C ALA A 64 -2.35 3.94 -15.27
N ARG A 65 -1.96 2.77 -15.79
CA ARG A 65 -0.56 2.31 -15.84
C ARG A 65 0.12 2.35 -14.47
N VAL A 66 -0.65 1.99 -13.44
CA VAL A 66 -0.18 2.03 -12.06
C VAL A 66 0.79 0.88 -11.81
N ARG A 67 1.93 1.19 -11.18
CA ARG A 67 2.92 0.21 -10.75
C ARG A 67 3.36 0.52 -9.33
N ILE A 68 3.34 -0.50 -8.46
CA ILE A 68 3.99 -0.42 -7.16
C ILE A 68 5.48 -0.72 -7.33
N GLN A 69 6.32 0.25 -6.98
CA GLN A 69 7.77 0.16 -7.06
C GLN A 69 8.36 -0.43 -5.78
N ALA A 70 7.80 -0.10 -4.62
CA ALA A 70 8.22 -0.67 -3.34
C ALA A 70 7.03 -0.75 -2.38
N ALA A 71 7.08 -1.73 -1.48
CA ALA A 71 6.13 -1.83 -0.36
C ALA A 71 6.80 -2.49 0.83
N ILE A 72 6.63 -1.91 2.02
CA ILE A 72 7.09 -2.47 3.30
C ILE A 72 6.00 -2.35 4.35
N GLY A 73 5.96 -3.30 5.30
CA GLY A 73 5.08 -3.23 6.47
C GLY A 73 5.86 -2.83 7.73
N ARG A 74 5.31 -1.92 8.52
CA ARG A 74 5.90 -1.43 9.79
C ARG A 74 4.85 -1.32 10.87
N ARG A 75 5.27 -1.27 12.14
CA ARG A 75 4.34 -0.95 13.22
C ARG A 75 3.87 0.50 13.07
N ASP A 76 2.59 0.72 13.24
CA ASP A 76 2.08 2.09 13.29
C ASP A 76 2.54 2.74 14.59
N GLN A 77 3.23 3.89 14.49
CA GLN A 77 3.70 4.62 15.66
C GLN A 77 2.59 5.50 16.27
N GLU A 78 1.50 5.72 15.53
CA GLU A 78 0.36 6.55 15.95
C GLU A 78 -0.79 5.72 16.56
N GLY A 79 -0.69 4.39 16.56
CA GLY A 79 -1.76 3.53 17.05
C GLY A 79 -1.37 2.06 17.23
N PRO A 80 -2.30 1.21 17.68
CA PRO A 80 -2.03 -0.22 17.94
C PRO A 80 -1.92 -1.06 16.66
N GLY A 81 -1.89 -0.42 15.49
CA GLY A 81 -1.96 -1.06 14.18
C GLY A 81 -0.61 -1.28 13.52
N VAL A 82 -0.68 -1.55 12.23
CA VAL A 82 0.46 -1.66 11.33
C VAL A 82 0.22 -0.78 10.11
N VAL A 83 1.28 -0.28 9.50
CA VAL A 83 1.22 0.60 8.36
C VAL A 83 2.04 0.01 7.21
N ALA A 84 1.47 0.00 6.02
CA ALA A 84 2.20 -0.27 4.79
C ALA A 84 2.71 1.06 4.23
N HIS A 85 4.01 1.17 3.99
CA HIS A 85 4.61 2.26 3.24
C HIS A 85 4.85 1.79 1.81
N LEU A 86 4.38 2.58 0.85
CA LEU A 86 4.46 2.24 -0.57
C LEU A 86 5.15 3.34 -1.35
N VAL A 87 5.90 2.94 -2.38
CA VAL A 87 6.34 3.81 -3.46
C VAL A 87 5.69 3.30 -4.75
N TRP A 88 5.08 4.19 -5.50
CA TRP A 88 4.33 3.83 -6.69
C TRP A 88 4.44 4.90 -7.79
N ALA A 89 4.14 4.47 -9.00
CA ALA A 89 4.06 5.31 -10.17
C ALA A 89 2.73 5.10 -10.89
N GLY A 90 2.26 6.11 -11.61
CA GLY A 90 1.03 6.02 -12.39
C GLY A 90 0.75 7.26 -13.22
N ALA A 91 -0.08 7.10 -14.24
CA ALA A 91 -0.57 8.19 -15.07
C ALA A 91 -1.92 8.70 -14.53
N GLY A 92 -1.99 9.99 -14.17
CA GLY A 92 -3.25 10.60 -13.79
C GLY A 92 -4.21 10.79 -14.97
N PRO A 93 -5.45 11.24 -14.75
CA PRO A 93 -6.44 11.46 -15.81
C PRO A 93 -6.03 12.49 -16.86
N SER A 94 -5.11 13.40 -16.53
CA SER A 94 -4.50 14.34 -17.48
C SER A 94 -3.48 13.68 -18.43
N GLY A 95 -3.18 12.39 -18.26
CA GLY A 95 -2.12 11.67 -18.96
C GLY A 95 -0.72 11.91 -18.39
N THR A 96 -0.59 12.77 -17.37
CA THR A 96 0.70 13.04 -16.71
C THR A 96 1.17 11.81 -15.94
N TYR A 97 2.29 11.23 -16.36
CA TYR A 97 2.96 10.16 -15.63
C TYR A 97 3.72 10.74 -14.45
N MET A 98 3.44 10.23 -13.26
CA MET A 98 4.13 10.57 -12.04
C MET A 98 4.81 9.33 -11.48
N ASP A 99 6.08 9.49 -11.12
CA ASP A 99 6.95 8.42 -10.63
C ASP A 99 7.41 8.73 -9.18
N GLY A 100 7.73 7.70 -8.41
CA GLY A 100 8.30 7.83 -7.06
C GLY A 100 7.34 8.40 -6.02
N ARG A 101 6.02 8.30 -6.23
CA ARG A 101 5.05 8.80 -5.26
C ARG A 101 5.02 7.90 -4.04
N THR A 102 5.00 8.49 -2.86
CA THR A 102 4.84 7.77 -1.60
C THR A 102 3.37 7.67 -1.21
N ALA A 103 3.01 6.59 -0.53
CA ALA A 103 1.70 6.39 0.06
C ALA A 103 1.79 5.56 1.34
N THR A 104 0.81 5.72 2.21
CA THR A 104 0.67 4.89 3.42
C THR A 104 -0.73 4.32 3.51
N VAL A 105 -0.84 3.06 3.93
CA VAL A 105 -2.11 2.41 4.23
C VAL A 105 -2.02 1.83 5.63
N ARG A 106 -2.90 2.27 6.54
CA ARG A 106 -2.95 1.78 7.91
C ARG A 106 -3.88 0.59 8.02
N PHE A 107 -3.54 -0.33 8.91
CA PHE A 107 -4.29 -1.55 9.17
C PHE A 107 -4.46 -1.76 10.67
N ILE A 108 -5.64 -2.23 11.03
CA ILE A 108 -5.95 -2.72 12.37
C ILE A 108 -6.42 -4.17 12.28
N ARG A 109 -6.18 -4.94 13.34
CA ARG A 109 -6.74 -6.29 13.50
C ARG A 109 -7.57 -6.33 14.78
N LYS A 110 -8.68 -7.07 14.75
CA LYS A 110 -9.48 -7.33 15.95
C LYS A 110 -9.01 -8.63 16.59
N GLY A 111 -8.38 -8.53 17.76
CA GLY A 111 -7.76 -9.67 18.44
C GLY A 111 -6.47 -10.14 17.77
N GLU A 112 -5.78 -11.10 18.39
CA GLU A 112 -4.47 -11.55 17.93
C GLU A 112 -4.52 -12.40 16.64
N THR A 113 -5.63 -13.10 16.42
CA THR A 113 -5.87 -13.99 15.27
C THR A 113 -6.76 -13.38 14.19
N GLY A 114 -7.21 -12.12 14.37
CA GLY A 114 -8.03 -11.43 13.41
C GLY A 114 -7.25 -11.04 12.15
N THR A 115 -7.95 -10.94 11.02
CA THR A 115 -7.38 -10.45 9.77
C THR A 115 -7.10 -8.96 9.84
N TRP A 116 -5.99 -8.52 9.25
CA TRP A 116 -5.73 -7.10 9.05
C TRP A 116 -6.77 -6.47 8.13
N THR A 117 -7.40 -5.40 8.62
CA THR A 117 -8.38 -4.60 7.88
C THR A 117 -7.86 -3.18 7.70
N PRO A 118 -7.92 -2.62 6.48
CA PRO A 118 -7.45 -1.26 6.24
C PRO A 118 -8.32 -0.25 6.98
N GLN A 119 -7.68 0.80 7.47
CA GLN A 119 -8.32 1.91 8.19
C GLN A 119 -7.77 3.25 7.65
N ARG A 120 -8.65 4.25 7.60
CA ARG A 120 -8.33 5.64 7.26
C ARG A 120 -8.23 6.50 8.51
#